data_AF-A0A9P1CZZ2-F1
#
_entry.id   AF-A0A9P1CZZ2-F1
#
_cell.length_a   1.000
_cell.length_b   1.000
_cell.length_c   1.000
_cell.angle_alpha   90.00
_cell.angle_beta   90.00
_cell.angle_gamma   90.00
#
_symmetry.space_group_name_H-M   'P 1'
#
loop_
_entity.id
_entity.type
_entity.pdbx_description
1 polymer ?
#
loop_
_entity_poly.entity_id
_entity_poly.type
_entity_poly.pdbx_seq_one_letter_code
_entity_poly.pdbx_strand_id
1 'polypeptide(L)'
;MGLRPAHPFLRRVPHSRGLRRLRRLTRRDPVQLLKQLPEQEQRARLLELLRADLQSNEEIADETWQMPSLTADGRTADLPGFNFQTRVCDLQILQGVSGEAMENLTKTCRLLFPLDGSSWMPCTADPRCLAERLAQEVFEFHAKGFAFDPKRSGAEWWVQIRDSGHSEEGIQFHWDTDEVAVERHGVNVHPHLSTVTYLTECGAPTLILQCRNSLRPSETAQVYGSLAGGTLSWPKLWKHLAFDGQLLHGTVPKAGDPAGTTRRTFLVNVWLNHRPSNCQRLSKALAKRLGDLPHRFTFSAFQAMPRWSPVSCHAGRFRTRFGRRRLLHEISCRLPHRSGDTTAGTLQLHWASKDAMLGPVEKGRKREMVSAGGGEKKGCLKGEIH
;
A
#
# COMPACT_ATOMS: atom_id res chain seq x y z
N MET A 1 56.30 -50.11 -24.88
CA MET A 1 54.98 -50.62 -24.46
C MET A 1 54.35 -49.54 -23.59
N GLY A 2 53.45 -48.65 -24.02
CA GLY A 2 52.48 -48.72 -25.10
C GLY A 2 51.12 -49.08 -24.50
N LEU A 3 50.20 -48.11 -24.39
CA LEU A 3 48.75 -48.25 -24.60
C LEU A 3 48.09 -46.85 -24.56
N ARG A 4 47.40 -46.53 -25.66
CA ARG A 4 46.53 -45.34 -25.86
C ARG A 4 45.17 -45.56 -25.17
N PRO A 5 44.36 -44.50 -24.99
CA PRO A 5 43.02 -44.59 -25.58
C PRO A 5 42.47 -43.31 -26.24
N ALA A 6 41.73 -43.60 -27.31
CA ALA A 6 40.65 -42.91 -28.03
C ALA A 6 40.18 -41.48 -27.64
N HIS A 7 40.13 -40.61 -28.66
CA HIS A 7 39.30 -39.41 -28.74
C HIS A 7 37.90 -39.72 -29.28
N PRO A 8 36.83 -39.08 -28.76
CA PRO A 8 35.57 -38.93 -29.49
C PRO A 8 35.38 -37.51 -30.03
N PHE A 9 35.06 -37.46 -31.32
CA PHE A 9 34.30 -36.48 -32.10
C PHE A 9 33.83 -35.17 -31.41
N LEU A 10 34.47 -34.06 -31.77
CA LEU A 10 33.89 -32.71 -31.67
C LEU A 10 32.94 -32.47 -32.86
N ARG A 11 31.62 -32.50 -32.62
CA ARG A 11 30.63 -31.92 -33.53
C ARG A 11 30.71 -30.40 -33.45
N ARG A 12 31.10 -29.76 -34.56
CA ARG A 12 31.04 -28.30 -34.74
C ARG A 12 29.59 -27.83 -34.67
N VAL A 13 29.31 -26.93 -33.73
CA VAL A 13 28.07 -26.13 -33.68
C VAL A 13 28.15 -25.07 -34.80
N PRO A 14 27.13 -24.92 -35.66
CA PRO A 14 27.12 -23.82 -36.62
C PRO A 14 26.84 -22.50 -35.90
N HIS A 15 27.87 -21.66 -35.82
CA HIS A 15 27.75 -20.25 -35.44
C HIS A 15 26.92 -19.46 -36.47
N SER A 16 25.88 -18.80 -35.95
CA SER A 16 25.43 -17.45 -36.31
C SER A 16 25.40 -17.05 -37.80
N ARG A 17 24.27 -17.32 -38.47
CA ARG A 17 23.85 -16.55 -39.67
C ARG A 17 22.41 -16.01 -39.62
N GLY A 18 21.73 -16.07 -38.47
CA GLY A 18 20.37 -15.55 -38.30
C GLY A 18 20.25 -14.13 -37.68
N LEU A 19 21.20 -13.70 -36.86
CA LEU A 19 21.05 -12.50 -36.03
C LEU A 19 21.55 -11.17 -36.64
N ARG A 20 22.11 -11.19 -37.86
CA ARG A 20 22.56 -9.96 -38.55
C ARG A 20 21.53 -9.36 -39.52
N ARG A 21 20.41 -10.03 -39.79
CA ARG A 21 19.33 -9.52 -40.67
C ARG A 21 18.21 -8.74 -39.97
N LEU A 22 18.22 -8.65 -38.64
CA LEU A 22 17.25 -7.86 -37.85
C LEU A 22 17.77 -6.48 -37.41
N ARG A 23 18.99 -6.08 -37.79
CA ARG A 23 19.56 -4.75 -37.49
C ARG A 23 19.46 -3.72 -38.62
N ARG A 24 18.80 -4.05 -39.73
CA ARG A 24 18.70 -3.15 -40.92
C ARG A 24 17.27 -2.86 -41.40
N LEU A 25 16.26 -3.06 -40.55
CA LEU A 25 14.90 -2.57 -40.82
C LEU A 25 14.44 -1.66 -39.69
N THR A 26 14.21 -0.40 -40.08
CA THR A 26 13.59 0.71 -39.33
C THR A 26 14.38 1.31 -38.15
N ARG A 27 15.11 2.40 -38.43
CA ARG A 27 15.31 3.53 -37.49
C ARG A 27 13.97 4.27 -37.25
N ARG A 28 12.89 3.53 -36.99
CA ARG A 28 11.65 4.17 -36.55
C ARG A 28 11.81 4.42 -35.06
N ASP A 29 11.53 5.65 -34.66
CA ASP A 29 11.48 6.04 -33.26
C ASP A 29 10.65 5.00 -32.48
N PRO A 30 11.21 4.33 -31.46
CA PRO A 30 10.48 3.36 -30.65
C PRO A 30 9.16 3.90 -30.11
N VAL A 31 9.09 5.21 -29.87
CA VAL A 31 7.86 5.89 -29.43
C VAL A 31 6.80 5.91 -30.53
N GLN A 32 7.19 6.10 -31.79
CA GLN A 32 6.25 6.02 -32.91
C GLN A 32 5.74 4.60 -33.16
N LEU A 33 6.59 3.58 -32.94
CA LEU A 33 6.16 2.18 -33.03
C LEU A 33 5.18 1.82 -31.91
N LEU A 34 5.41 2.33 -30.68
CA LEU A 34 4.47 2.18 -29.57
C LEU A 34 3.11 2.81 -29.91
N LYS A 35 3.08 4.04 -30.43
CA LYS A 35 1.82 4.74 -30.77
C LYS A 35 0.94 4.01 -31.80
N GLN A 36 1.50 3.06 -32.55
CA GLN A 36 0.77 2.27 -33.55
C GLN A 36 0.09 1.02 -32.96
N LEU A 37 0.38 0.66 -31.71
CA LEU A 37 -0.21 -0.50 -31.04
C LEU A 37 -1.56 -0.12 -30.39
N PRO A 38 -2.46 -1.09 -30.13
CA PRO A 38 -3.62 -0.87 -29.27
C PRO A 38 -3.20 -0.38 -27.87
N GLU A 39 -4.00 0.49 -27.23
CA GLU A 39 -3.66 1.13 -25.94
C GLU A 39 -3.27 0.11 -24.85
N GLN A 40 -3.96 -1.02 -24.80
CA GLN A 40 -3.64 -2.09 -23.86
C GLN A 40 -2.25 -2.70 -24.07
N GLU A 41 -1.83 -2.87 -25.33
CA GLU A 41 -0.50 -3.40 -25.67
C GLU A 41 0.59 -2.34 -25.46
N GLN A 42 0.30 -1.07 -25.75
CA GLN A 42 1.18 0.05 -25.39
C GLN A 42 1.48 0.04 -23.89
N ARG A 43 0.42 -0.09 -23.07
CA ARG A 43 0.52 -0.16 -21.62
C ARG A 43 1.34 -1.38 -21.18
N ALA A 44 1.07 -2.56 -21.75
CA ALA A 44 1.81 -3.78 -21.41
C ALA A 44 3.32 -3.65 -21.69
N ARG A 45 3.70 -3.15 -22.87
CA ARG A 45 5.12 -2.96 -23.24
C ARG A 45 5.79 -1.85 -22.43
N LEU A 46 5.08 -0.76 -22.13
CA LEU A 46 5.63 0.29 -21.26
C LEU A 46 5.88 -0.25 -19.84
N LEU A 47 4.97 -1.08 -19.32
CA LEU A 47 5.14 -1.75 -18.04
C LEU A 47 6.31 -2.72 -18.05
N GLU A 48 6.51 -3.48 -19.13
CA GLU A 48 7.66 -4.37 -19.29
C GLU A 48 8.99 -3.59 -19.28
N LEU A 49 9.06 -2.48 -20.02
CA LEU A 49 10.24 -1.60 -20.02
C LEU A 49 10.49 -0.96 -18.66
N LEU A 50 9.44 -0.48 -17.98
CA LEU A 50 9.54 0.08 -16.63
C LEU A 50 10.00 -0.99 -15.63
N ARG A 51 9.46 -2.21 -15.71
CA ARG A 51 9.90 -3.34 -14.89
C ARG A 51 11.34 -3.70 -15.15
N ALA A 52 11.78 -3.74 -16.40
CA ALA A 52 13.17 -4.00 -16.75
C ALA A 52 14.12 -2.91 -16.21
N ASP A 53 13.74 -1.63 -16.32
CA ASP A 53 14.50 -0.52 -15.74
C ASP A 53 14.60 -0.63 -14.20
N LEU A 54 13.57 -1.16 -13.53
CA LEU A 54 13.54 -1.32 -12.07
C LEU A 54 14.23 -2.60 -11.59
N GLN A 55 14.06 -3.71 -12.31
CA GLN A 55 14.70 -5.00 -12.03
C GLN A 55 16.19 -5.00 -12.40
N SER A 56 16.66 -4.02 -13.18
CA SER A 56 18.09 -3.80 -13.39
C SER A 56 18.83 -3.36 -12.12
N ASN A 57 18.09 -2.91 -11.10
CA ASN A 57 18.55 -3.05 -9.72
C ASN A 57 18.33 -4.50 -9.33
N GLU A 58 19.33 -5.35 -9.57
CA GLU A 58 19.39 -6.68 -8.99
C GLU A 58 18.99 -6.61 -7.51
N GLU A 59 18.45 -7.70 -6.95
CA GLU A 59 18.38 -7.90 -5.50
C GLU A 59 19.82 -7.89 -4.95
N ILE A 60 20.44 -6.72 -4.91
CA ILE A 60 21.68 -6.49 -4.24
C ILE A 60 21.27 -6.68 -2.80
N ALA A 61 21.55 -7.87 -2.27
CA ALA A 61 21.50 -8.12 -0.86
C ALA A 61 22.20 -6.95 -0.22
N ASP A 62 21.45 -6.14 0.53
CA ASP A 62 22.03 -5.04 1.26
C ASP A 62 22.86 -5.68 2.37
N GLU A 63 24.11 -6.01 2.07
CA GLU A 63 25.07 -6.60 3.01
C GLU A 63 25.28 -5.69 4.22
N THR A 64 24.87 -4.42 4.11
CA THR A 64 24.91 -3.44 5.19
C THR A 64 23.65 -3.42 6.05
N TRP A 65 22.58 -4.12 5.66
CA TRP A 65 21.37 -4.22 6.47
C TRP A 65 21.62 -5.04 7.73
N GLN A 66 21.17 -4.51 8.87
CA GLN A 66 21.31 -5.14 10.16
C GLN A 66 19.97 -5.12 10.89
N MET A 67 19.66 -6.22 11.58
CA MET A 67 18.51 -6.30 12.46
C MET A 67 18.63 -5.20 13.55
N PRO A 68 17.66 -4.29 13.67
CA PRO A 68 17.71 -3.25 14.68
C PRO A 68 17.52 -3.83 16.08
N SER A 69 18.10 -3.17 17.09
CA SER A 69 17.69 -3.39 18.47
C SER A 69 16.26 -2.90 18.67
N LEU A 70 15.47 -3.63 19.45
CA LEU A 70 14.08 -3.31 19.72
C LEU A 70 13.87 -2.97 21.20
N THR A 71 13.00 -1.99 21.47
CA THR A 71 12.51 -1.69 22.82
C THR A 71 11.57 -2.80 23.32
N ALA A 72 11.14 -2.71 24.59
CA ALA A 72 10.14 -3.62 25.16
C ALA A 72 8.82 -3.64 24.38
N ASP A 73 8.45 -2.51 23.76
CA ASP A 73 7.26 -2.39 22.90
C ASP A 73 7.52 -2.81 21.43
N GLY A 74 8.69 -3.39 21.13
CA GLY A 74 9.04 -3.82 19.77
C GLY A 74 9.31 -2.67 18.80
N ARG A 75 9.84 -1.53 19.28
CA ARG A 75 10.19 -0.36 18.46
C ARG A 75 11.68 -0.24 18.24
N THR A 76 12.08 0.34 17.10
CA THR A 76 13.48 0.54 16.74
C THR A 76 14.09 1.81 17.35
N ALA A 77 13.26 2.65 17.97
CA ALA A 77 13.69 3.84 18.72
C ALA A 77 12.83 4.00 19.98
N ASP A 78 13.46 4.33 21.11
CA ASP A 78 12.77 4.75 22.33
C ASP A 78 12.50 6.25 22.25
N LEU A 79 11.21 6.60 22.25
CA LEU A 79 10.75 7.96 21.97
C LEU A 79 9.69 8.37 22.99
N PRO A 80 10.10 8.76 24.21
CA PRO A 80 9.17 9.24 25.22
C PRO A 80 8.40 10.46 24.68
N GLY A 81 7.07 10.41 24.80
CA GLY A 81 6.17 11.46 24.32
C GLY A 81 5.82 11.38 22.82
N PHE A 82 6.31 10.38 22.08
CA PHE A 82 5.90 10.19 20.70
C PHE A 82 4.42 9.81 20.62
N ASN A 83 3.67 10.53 19.78
CA ASN A 83 2.23 10.36 19.70
C ASN A 83 1.86 9.26 18.71
N PHE A 84 1.55 8.09 19.27
CA PHE A 84 1.07 6.90 18.55
C PHE A 84 -0.46 6.85 18.38
N GLN A 85 -1.21 7.84 18.88
CA GLN A 85 -2.66 7.85 18.71
C GLN A 85 -3.03 8.10 17.25
N THR A 86 -4.08 7.40 16.78
CA THR A 86 -4.67 7.69 15.48
C THR A 86 -5.14 9.14 15.45
N ARG A 87 -4.73 9.87 14.42
CA ARG A 87 -4.99 11.30 14.26
C ARG A 87 -5.20 11.64 12.80
N VAL A 88 -5.92 12.73 12.57
CA VAL A 88 -6.28 13.17 11.22
C VAL A 88 -6.09 14.67 11.10
N CYS A 89 -5.57 15.11 9.96
CA CYS A 89 -5.47 16.52 9.59
C CYS A 89 -5.70 16.65 8.08
N ASP A 90 -5.90 17.87 7.61
CA ASP A 90 -5.88 18.19 6.18
C ASP A 90 -4.45 18.58 5.75
N LEU A 91 -4.04 18.07 4.60
CA LEU A 91 -2.84 18.47 3.85
C LEU A 91 -3.20 19.63 2.91
N GLN A 92 -2.31 20.59 2.76
CA GLN A 92 -2.48 21.72 1.85
C GLN A 92 -1.20 21.90 1.04
N ILE A 93 -1.33 22.36 -0.22
CA ILE A 93 -0.19 22.71 -1.06
C ILE A 93 0.10 24.20 -0.87
N LEU A 94 1.27 24.52 -0.33
CA LEU A 94 1.79 25.88 -0.26
C LEU A 94 2.27 26.30 -1.65
N GLN A 95 1.59 27.30 -2.21
CA GLN A 95 1.95 28.01 -3.45
C GLN A 95 1.85 27.18 -4.75
N GLY A 96 1.25 27.80 -5.77
CA GLY A 96 1.03 27.22 -7.10
C GLY A 96 -0.42 26.82 -7.37
N VAL A 97 -0.71 26.49 -8.63
CA VAL A 97 -2.04 26.02 -9.06
C VAL A 97 -2.21 24.59 -8.56
N SER A 98 -3.12 24.36 -7.60
CA SER A 98 -3.37 23.05 -6.99
C SER A 98 -3.62 21.92 -8.00
N GLY A 99 -4.09 22.27 -9.21
CA GLY A 99 -4.30 21.36 -10.32
C GLY A 99 -3.02 20.67 -10.83
N GLU A 100 -1.89 21.39 -10.95
CA GLU A 100 -0.66 20.83 -11.51
C GLU A 100 -0.05 19.77 -10.57
N ALA A 101 0.02 20.08 -9.27
CA ALA A 101 0.47 19.15 -8.25
C ALA A 101 -0.41 17.89 -8.21
N MET A 102 -1.74 18.06 -8.28
CA MET A 102 -2.67 16.94 -8.31
C MET A 102 -2.52 16.08 -9.56
N GLU A 103 -2.32 16.70 -10.72
CA GLU A 103 -2.06 15.99 -11.97
C GLU A 103 -0.74 15.21 -11.89
N ASN A 104 0.31 15.80 -11.31
CA ASN A 104 1.59 15.16 -11.10
C ASN A 104 1.50 13.96 -10.14
N LEU A 105 0.80 14.10 -9.01
CA LEU A 105 0.56 12.98 -8.09
C LEU A 105 -0.33 11.91 -8.72
N THR A 106 -1.31 12.29 -9.54
CA THR A 106 -2.14 11.33 -10.29
C THR A 106 -1.30 10.56 -11.31
N LYS A 107 -0.41 11.24 -12.03
CA LYS A 107 0.57 10.63 -12.93
C LYS A 107 1.49 9.69 -12.15
N THR A 108 1.98 10.10 -10.99
CA THR A 108 2.78 9.28 -10.07
C THR A 108 2.03 8.00 -9.71
N CYS A 109 0.77 8.11 -9.28
CA CYS A 109 -0.08 6.95 -8.99
C CYS A 109 -0.13 5.98 -10.17
N ARG A 110 -0.39 6.46 -11.39
CA ARG A 110 -0.50 5.62 -12.59
C ARG A 110 0.80 4.92 -12.96
N LEU A 111 1.95 5.58 -12.78
CA LEU A 111 3.25 5.03 -13.14
C LEU A 111 3.82 4.09 -12.09
N LEU A 112 3.60 4.37 -10.80
CA LEU A 112 4.19 3.60 -9.70
C LEU A 112 3.32 2.45 -9.22
N PHE A 113 1.99 2.58 -9.25
CA PHE A 113 1.10 1.53 -8.77
C PHE A 113 1.34 0.15 -9.43
N PRO A 114 1.59 0.06 -10.76
CA PRO A 114 1.85 -1.23 -11.41
C PRO A 114 3.20 -1.88 -11.09
N LEU A 115 4.09 -1.16 -10.39
CA LEU A 115 5.43 -1.64 -10.04
C LEU A 115 5.44 -2.55 -8.82
N ASP A 116 4.33 -2.59 -8.07
CA ASP A 116 4.10 -3.50 -6.94
C ASP A 116 5.25 -3.52 -5.92
N GLY A 117 5.49 -2.36 -5.31
CA GLY A 117 6.51 -2.18 -4.28
C GLY A 117 6.48 -0.79 -3.65
N SER A 118 7.27 -0.62 -2.59
CA SER A 118 7.47 0.66 -1.90
C SER A 118 8.83 1.26 -2.24
N SER A 119 8.93 2.58 -2.04
CA SER A 119 10.12 3.37 -2.29
C SER A 119 10.63 3.96 -0.97
N TRP A 120 11.95 4.08 -0.85
CA TRP A 120 12.59 4.70 0.31
C TRP A 120 12.95 6.16 0.03
N MET A 121 12.64 7.05 0.97
CA MET A 121 13.09 8.43 1.01
C MET A 121 13.90 8.65 2.30
N PRO A 122 15.25 8.63 2.24
CA PRO A 122 16.09 8.93 3.39
C PRO A 122 15.81 10.35 3.92
N CYS A 123 15.78 10.53 5.25
CA CYS A 123 15.48 11.83 5.84
C CYS A 123 16.52 12.93 5.51
N THR A 124 17.75 12.55 5.17
CA THR A 124 18.85 13.48 4.85
C THR A 124 19.03 13.74 3.36
N ALA A 125 18.24 13.10 2.50
CA ALA A 125 18.38 13.23 1.05
C ALA A 125 17.51 14.37 0.51
N ASP A 126 17.95 15.05 -0.55
CA ASP A 126 17.09 16.00 -1.25
C ASP A 126 16.06 15.27 -2.12
N PRO A 127 14.79 15.71 -2.15
CA PRO A 127 13.76 15.09 -2.97
C PRO A 127 13.97 15.47 -4.43
N ARG A 128 13.82 14.49 -5.34
CA ARG A 128 14.04 14.68 -6.79
C ARG A 128 12.75 14.78 -7.60
N CYS A 129 11.63 14.53 -6.96
CA CYS A 129 10.31 14.66 -7.55
C CYS A 129 9.27 15.03 -6.48
N LEU A 130 8.09 15.45 -6.91
CA LEU A 130 7.01 15.85 -6.00
C LEU A 130 6.61 14.74 -5.02
N ALA A 131 6.65 13.48 -5.46
CA ALA A 131 6.34 12.32 -4.62
C ALA A 131 7.37 12.09 -3.50
N GLU A 132 8.66 12.17 -3.82
CA GLU A 132 9.73 12.13 -2.80
C GLU A 132 9.59 13.30 -1.82
N ARG A 133 9.22 14.48 -2.32
CA ARG A 133 9.01 15.67 -1.49
C ARG A 133 7.85 15.48 -0.51
N LEU A 134 6.71 14.96 -0.97
CA LEU A 134 5.58 14.63 -0.10
C LEU A 134 5.97 13.60 0.97
N ALA A 135 6.67 12.53 0.59
CA ALA A 135 7.13 11.51 1.54
C ALA A 135 8.07 12.09 2.60
N GLN A 136 9.03 12.93 2.19
CA GLN A 136 9.94 13.62 3.10
C GLN A 136 9.20 14.57 4.04
N GLU A 137 8.28 15.38 3.54
CA GLU A 137 7.55 16.35 4.36
C GLU A 137 6.59 15.67 5.36
N VAL A 138 6.03 14.49 5.02
CA VAL A 138 5.32 13.64 5.99
C VAL A 138 6.27 13.14 7.09
N PHE A 139 7.46 12.67 6.73
CA PHE A 139 8.46 12.24 7.70
C PHE A 139 8.85 13.40 8.63
N GLU A 140 9.23 14.55 8.08
CA GLU A 140 9.63 15.74 8.83
C GLU A 140 8.52 16.20 9.78
N PHE A 141 7.27 16.25 9.31
CA PHE A 141 6.13 16.64 10.11
C PHE A 141 5.95 15.75 11.35
N HIS A 142 6.11 14.43 11.20
CA HIS A 142 5.89 13.47 12.28
C HIS A 142 7.11 13.20 13.16
N ALA A 143 8.31 13.34 12.63
CA ALA A 143 9.56 13.16 13.38
C ALA A 143 10.02 14.44 14.08
N LYS A 144 9.38 15.59 13.82
CA LYS A 144 9.74 16.88 14.39
C LYS A 144 9.86 16.83 15.92
N GLY A 145 11.01 17.25 16.43
CA GLY A 145 11.28 17.36 17.87
C GLY A 145 11.74 16.06 18.52
N PHE A 146 11.89 14.97 17.78
CA PHE A 146 12.39 13.69 18.28
C PHE A 146 13.82 13.42 17.81
N ALA A 147 14.63 12.79 18.67
CA ALA A 147 15.97 12.36 18.32
C ALA A 147 15.92 10.99 17.60
N PHE A 148 16.68 10.86 16.53
CA PHE A 148 16.81 9.62 15.75
C PHE A 148 18.16 9.59 15.03
N ASP A 149 18.53 8.41 14.54
CA ASP A 149 19.70 8.17 13.69
C ASP A 149 19.36 8.53 12.24
N PRO A 150 19.89 9.64 11.69
CA PRO A 150 19.54 10.09 10.36
C PRO A 150 19.99 9.13 9.25
N LYS A 151 20.99 8.27 9.50
CA LYS A 151 21.47 7.30 8.48
C LYS A 151 20.49 6.15 8.27
N ARG A 152 19.64 5.89 9.27
CA ARG A 152 18.67 4.79 9.27
C ARG A 152 17.23 5.28 9.40
N SER A 153 16.95 6.57 9.22
CA SER A 153 15.61 7.11 9.36
C SER A 153 15.11 7.70 8.05
N GLY A 154 13.81 7.61 7.81
CA GLY A 154 13.20 8.09 6.59
C GLY A 154 11.76 7.63 6.41
N ALA A 155 11.27 7.87 5.21
CA ALA A 155 9.94 7.49 4.77
C ALA A 155 10.02 6.31 3.80
N GLU A 156 9.35 5.22 4.12
CA GLU A 156 8.91 4.26 3.11
C GLU A 156 7.59 4.77 2.55
N TRP A 157 7.43 4.81 1.23
CA TRP A 157 6.21 5.35 0.62
C TRP A 157 5.82 4.61 -0.65
N TRP A 158 4.53 4.59 -0.94
CA TRP A 158 3.97 4.01 -2.15
C TRP A 158 2.61 4.64 -2.47
N VAL A 159 2.07 4.25 -3.61
CA VAL A 159 0.77 4.71 -4.09
C VAL A 159 -0.16 3.52 -4.25
N GLN A 160 -1.45 3.74 -4.06
CA GLN A 160 -2.47 2.73 -4.35
C GLN A 160 -3.59 3.30 -5.19
N ILE A 161 -4.01 2.50 -6.15
CA ILE A 161 -5.17 2.74 -7.01
C ILE A 161 -6.13 1.56 -6.82
N ARG A 162 -7.40 1.86 -6.52
CA ARG A 162 -8.47 0.86 -6.41
C ARG A 162 -9.73 1.39 -7.10
N ASP A 163 -10.21 0.68 -8.11
CA ASP A 163 -11.40 1.06 -8.86
C ASP A 163 -12.66 0.47 -8.20
N SER A 164 -13.71 1.27 -8.06
CA SER A 164 -15.01 0.83 -7.54
C SER A 164 -15.72 -0.13 -8.50
N GLY A 165 -16.50 -1.04 -7.94
CA GLY A 165 -17.17 -2.15 -8.63
C GLY A 165 -16.35 -3.44 -8.76
N HIS A 166 -15.11 -3.51 -8.24
CA HIS A 166 -14.23 -4.66 -8.38
C HIS A 166 -14.03 -5.41 -7.06
N SER A 167 -14.03 -6.75 -7.10
CA SER A 167 -13.79 -7.59 -5.92
C SER A 167 -12.43 -7.36 -5.24
N GLU A 168 -11.49 -6.71 -5.94
CA GLU A 168 -10.16 -6.33 -5.46
C GLU A 168 -10.09 -4.87 -4.97
N GLU A 169 -11.22 -4.17 -4.84
CA GLU A 169 -11.33 -2.81 -4.30
C GLU A 169 -10.62 -2.64 -2.95
N GLY A 170 -10.56 -3.71 -2.17
CA GLY A 170 -10.01 -3.69 -0.83
C GLY A 170 -8.49 -3.80 -0.79
N ILE A 171 -7.86 -2.98 0.03
CA ILE A 171 -6.61 -3.32 0.69
C ILE A 171 -6.93 -4.38 1.74
N GLN A 172 -6.32 -5.57 1.60
CA GLN A 172 -6.46 -6.63 2.59
C GLN A 172 -5.96 -6.15 3.95
N PHE A 173 -6.48 -6.73 5.02
CA PHE A 173 -5.98 -6.41 6.36
C PHE A 173 -4.57 -6.94 6.53
N HIS A 174 -3.70 -6.14 7.13
CA HIS A 174 -2.31 -6.48 7.38
C HIS A 174 -1.73 -5.60 8.50
N TRP A 175 -0.53 -5.97 8.94
CA TRP A 175 0.37 -5.12 9.68
C TRP A 175 1.52 -4.73 8.77
N ASP A 176 1.93 -3.46 8.79
CA ASP A 176 3.11 -3.02 8.06
C ASP A 176 4.35 -3.59 8.74
N THR A 177 5.16 -4.35 8.00
CA THR A 177 6.35 -5.01 8.56
C THR A 177 7.50 -4.93 7.57
N ASP A 178 8.73 -4.89 8.09
CA ASP A 178 9.91 -5.25 7.29
C ASP A 178 9.87 -6.76 7.02
N GLU A 179 9.40 -7.14 5.83
CA GLU A 179 9.23 -8.54 5.44
C GLU A 179 10.57 -9.33 5.53
N VAL A 180 11.72 -8.67 5.32
CA VAL A 180 13.03 -9.34 5.42
C VAL A 180 13.38 -9.64 6.88
N ALA A 181 13.04 -8.76 7.82
CA ALA A 181 13.21 -9.04 9.25
C ALA A 181 12.34 -10.23 9.69
N VAL A 182 11.13 -10.32 9.15
CA VAL A 182 10.22 -11.45 9.40
C VAL A 182 10.79 -12.75 8.83
N GLU A 183 11.22 -12.73 7.57
CA GLU A 183 11.69 -13.93 6.86
C GLU A 183 13.02 -14.46 7.40
N ARG A 184 13.98 -13.57 7.70
CA ARG A 184 15.34 -13.96 8.11
C ARG A 184 15.49 -14.15 9.61
N HIS A 185 14.72 -13.41 10.42
CA HIS A 185 14.89 -13.38 11.87
C HIS A 185 13.64 -13.79 12.64
N GLY A 186 12.48 -13.96 11.98
CA GLY A 186 11.23 -14.32 12.65
C GLY A 186 10.71 -13.22 13.59
N VAL A 187 11.03 -11.96 13.28
CA VAL A 187 10.66 -10.79 14.10
C VAL A 187 9.88 -9.80 13.25
N ASN A 188 8.73 -9.37 13.76
CA ASN A 188 7.96 -8.29 13.17
C ASN A 188 8.56 -6.94 13.59
N VAL A 189 9.20 -6.26 12.64
CA VAL A 189 9.68 -4.89 12.82
C VAL A 189 8.71 -3.96 12.08
N HIS A 190 8.19 -2.95 12.79
CA HIS A 190 7.12 -2.08 12.31
C HIS A 190 7.59 -0.63 12.18
N PRO A 191 6.98 0.16 11.30
CA PRO A 191 7.19 1.61 11.32
C PRO A 191 6.69 2.21 12.63
N HIS A 192 7.20 3.39 12.98
CA HIS A 192 6.69 4.14 14.12
C HIS A 192 5.27 4.63 13.85
N LEU A 193 5.04 5.13 12.64
CA LEU A 193 3.70 5.49 12.16
C LEU A 193 3.48 4.97 10.76
N SER A 194 2.24 4.57 10.49
CA SER A 194 1.73 4.38 9.14
C SER A 194 0.75 5.52 8.82
N THR A 195 0.70 5.93 7.56
CA THR A 195 -0.16 7.04 7.13
C THR A 195 -0.91 6.76 5.84
N VAL A 196 -2.04 7.45 5.69
CA VAL A 196 -2.86 7.44 4.47
C VAL A 196 -3.21 8.88 4.10
N THR A 197 -2.71 9.35 2.96
CA THR A 197 -3.15 10.59 2.33
C THR A 197 -4.11 10.25 1.18
N TYR A 198 -5.34 10.73 1.25
CA TYR A 198 -6.31 10.53 0.18
C TYR A 198 -6.14 11.57 -0.93
N LEU A 199 -5.99 11.09 -2.17
CA LEU A 199 -5.89 11.91 -3.38
C LEU A 199 -7.21 11.94 -4.18
N THR A 200 -8.23 11.24 -3.69
CA THR A 200 -9.61 11.27 -4.21
C THR A 200 -10.62 11.20 -3.06
N GLU A 201 -11.89 11.48 -3.34
CA GLU A 201 -12.97 11.54 -2.33
C GLU A 201 -13.90 10.31 -2.37
N CYS A 202 -13.52 9.28 -3.11
CA CYS A 202 -14.33 8.10 -3.40
C CYS A 202 -13.59 6.79 -3.05
N GLY A 203 -14.37 5.71 -2.98
CA GLY A 203 -13.92 4.35 -2.71
C GLY A 203 -13.93 3.94 -1.23
N ALA A 204 -13.35 2.75 -1.01
CA ALA A 204 -13.39 2.04 0.27
C ALA A 204 -12.74 2.83 1.43
N PRO A 205 -13.43 2.99 2.58
CA PRO A 205 -12.84 3.60 3.77
C PRO A 205 -11.76 2.72 4.38
N THR A 206 -10.77 3.37 5.01
CA THR A 206 -9.71 2.70 5.77
C THR A 206 -10.22 2.40 7.18
N LEU A 207 -10.08 1.16 7.62
CA LEU A 207 -10.35 0.72 8.99
C LEU A 207 -9.03 0.36 9.68
N ILE A 208 -8.76 1.01 10.81
CA ILE A 208 -7.63 0.74 11.70
C ILE A 208 -8.20 0.14 12.98
N LEU A 209 -7.67 -1.00 13.41
CA LEU A 209 -8.11 -1.71 14.60
C LEU A 209 -7.08 -1.52 15.70
N GLN A 210 -7.52 -1.34 16.94
CA GLN A 210 -6.65 -1.30 18.12
C GLN A 210 -6.15 -2.72 18.47
N CYS A 211 -5.42 -3.32 17.52
CA CYS A 211 -4.83 -4.64 17.60
C CYS A 211 -3.39 -4.54 17.11
N ARG A 212 -2.45 -4.44 18.06
CA ARG A 212 -1.03 -4.49 17.74
C ARG A 212 -0.62 -5.89 17.31
N ASN A 213 0.35 -5.98 16.42
CA ASN A 213 0.95 -7.27 16.07
C ASN A 213 1.72 -7.86 17.25
N SER A 214 1.92 -9.17 17.26
CA SER A 214 2.89 -9.81 18.15
C SER A 214 4.32 -9.53 17.68
N LEU A 215 5.31 -9.61 18.57
CA LEU A 215 6.71 -9.43 18.20
C LEU A 215 7.18 -10.52 17.22
N ARG A 216 6.70 -11.75 17.39
CA ARG A 216 7.01 -12.87 16.51
C ARG A 216 5.75 -13.39 15.81
N PRO A 217 5.80 -13.78 14.52
CA PRO A 217 4.67 -14.39 13.83
C PRO A 217 4.15 -15.69 14.48
N SER A 218 5.01 -16.43 15.17
CA SER A 218 4.62 -17.63 15.92
C SER A 218 3.70 -17.34 17.10
N GLU A 219 3.64 -16.09 17.55
CA GLU A 219 2.90 -15.64 18.72
C GLU A 219 1.60 -14.92 18.36
N THR A 220 1.22 -14.85 17.08
CA THR A 220 0.02 -14.11 16.63
C THR A 220 -1.28 -14.61 17.28
N ALA A 221 -1.33 -15.85 17.77
CA ALA A 221 -2.48 -16.32 18.53
C ALA A 221 -2.75 -15.52 19.83
N GLN A 222 -1.73 -14.86 20.39
CA GLN A 222 -1.84 -14.04 21.60
C GLN A 222 -2.63 -12.75 21.39
N VAL A 223 -2.76 -12.28 20.13
CA VAL A 223 -3.51 -11.05 19.80
C VAL A 223 -4.97 -11.34 19.43
N TYR A 224 -5.40 -12.60 19.45
CA TYR A 224 -6.78 -12.98 19.18
C TYR A 224 -7.71 -12.65 20.34
N GLY A 225 -8.98 -12.42 20.02
CA GLY A 225 -10.03 -12.12 20.99
C GLY A 225 -10.87 -10.92 20.58
N SER A 226 -11.50 -10.32 21.59
CA SER A 226 -12.33 -9.13 21.44
C SER A 226 -11.51 -7.89 21.13
N LEU A 227 -11.98 -7.08 20.17
CA LEU A 227 -11.37 -5.80 19.83
C LEU A 227 -12.12 -4.68 20.55
N ALA A 228 -11.42 -3.85 21.32
CA ALA A 228 -12.04 -2.79 22.13
C ALA A 228 -12.41 -1.55 21.30
N GLY A 229 -11.65 -1.25 20.25
CA GLY A 229 -11.86 -0.05 19.45
C GLY A 229 -11.08 -0.01 18.15
N GLY A 230 -11.34 1.03 17.37
CA GLY A 230 -10.75 1.25 16.06
C GLY A 230 -11.01 2.65 15.51
N THR A 231 -10.66 2.87 14.26
CA THR A 231 -10.90 4.14 13.55
C THR A 231 -11.32 3.83 12.12
N LEU A 232 -12.42 4.43 11.69
CA LEU A 232 -12.93 4.30 10.31
C LEU A 232 -12.85 5.66 9.62
N SER A 233 -12.07 5.72 8.55
CA SER A 233 -11.81 6.95 7.80
C SER A 233 -12.27 6.81 6.35
N TRP A 234 -13.21 7.66 5.94
CA TRP A 234 -13.64 7.73 4.54
C TRP A 234 -12.70 8.60 3.72
N PRO A 235 -12.52 8.33 2.42
CA PRO A 235 -11.77 9.22 1.55
C PRO A 235 -12.34 10.64 1.56
N LYS A 236 -11.43 11.62 1.66
CA LYS A 236 -11.67 13.06 1.51
C LYS A 236 -10.41 13.63 0.86
N LEU A 237 -10.53 14.48 -0.15
CA LEU A 237 -9.36 15.00 -0.83
C LEU A 237 -8.43 15.67 0.17
N TRP A 238 -7.15 15.31 0.10
CA TRP A 238 -6.09 15.84 0.97
C TRP A 238 -6.19 15.52 2.45
N LYS A 239 -7.13 14.68 2.88
CA LYS A 239 -7.14 14.21 4.25
C LYS A 239 -5.94 13.29 4.48
N HIS A 240 -5.19 13.60 5.53
CA HIS A 240 -4.03 12.86 5.97
C HIS A 240 -4.36 12.19 7.31
N LEU A 241 -4.27 10.86 7.33
CA LEU A 241 -4.50 10.01 8.49
C LEU A 241 -3.15 9.44 8.93
N ALA A 242 -2.83 9.53 10.21
CA ALA A 242 -1.65 8.90 10.80
C ALA A 242 -2.04 8.05 12.00
N PHE A 243 -1.41 6.89 12.15
CA PHE A 243 -1.69 5.96 13.24
C PHE A 243 -0.44 5.15 13.57
N ASP A 244 -0.47 4.49 14.73
CA ASP A 244 0.59 3.58 15.15
C ASP A 244 0.82 2.47 14.10
N GLY A 245 2.06 2.38 13.58
CA GLY A 245 2.44 1.41 12.56
C GLY A 245 2.36 -0.06 12.97
N GLN A 246 2.18 -0.35 14.27
CA GLN A 246 1.91 -1.71 14.75
C GLN A 246 0.45 -2.13 14.64
N LEU A 247 -0.48 -1.24 14.27
CA LEU A 247 -1.92 -1.54 14.27
C LEU A 247 -2.37 -2.29 13.02
N LEU A 248 -3.24 -3.29 13.23
CA LEU A 248 -3.92 -4.02 12.17
C LEU A 248 -4.85 -3.08 11.40
N HIS A 249 -4.68 -3.00 10.09
CA HIS A 249 -5.48 -2.10 9.28
C HIS A 249 -5.70 -2.62 7.86
N GLY A 250 -6.70 -2.08 7.19
CA GLY A 250 -7.08 -2.42 5.83
C GLY A 250 -8.21 -1.52 5.36
N THR A 251 -8.90 -1.91 4.29
CA THR A 251 -10.12 -1.21 3.87
C THR A 251 -11.32 -2.11 3.98
N VAL A 252 -12.47 -1.51 4.22
CA VAL A 252 -13.76 -2.22 4.23
C VAL A 252 -14.57 -1.85 2.99
N PRO A 253 -15.31 -2.81 2.40
CA PRO A 253 -16.14 -2.52 1.23
C PRO A 253 -17.09 -1.36 1.49
N LYS A 254 -17.23 -0.49 0.50
CA LYS A 254 -18.22 0.58 0.51
C LYS A 254 -19.33 0.23 -0.46
N ALA A 255 -20.50 -0.09 0.05
CA ALA A 255 -21.67 -0.32 -0.80
C ALA A 255 -22.08 0.99 -1.50
N GLY A 256 -22.35 0.91 -2.80
CA GLY A 256 -23.06 1.96 -3.54
C GLY A 256 -22.21 3.09 -4.12
N ASP A 257 -20.88 2.95 -4.22
CA ASP A 257 -20.13 3.88 -5.06
C ASP A 257 -20.45 3.63 -6.55
N PRO A 258 -20.66 4.68 -7.36
CA PRO A 258 -20.86 4.51 -8.80
C PRO A 258 -19.73 3.69 -9.40
N ALA A 259 -20.05 2.81 -10.36
CA ALA A 259 -19.02 2.11 -11.13
C ALA A 259 -18.09 3.13 -11.81
N GLY A 260 -16.79 2.85 -11.82
CA GLY A 260 -15.79 3.70 -12.49
C GLY A 260 -15.22 4.85 -11.66
N THR A 261 -15.49 4.91 -10.35
CA THR A 261 -14.75 5.81 -9.44
C THR A 261 -13.45 5.15 -8.98
N THR A 262 -12.39 5.94 -8.80
CA THR A 262 -11.08 5.41 -8.41
C THR A 262 -10.63 5.99 -7.07
N ARG A 263 -10.39 5.14 -6.07
CA ARG A 263 -9.69 5.50 -4.84
C ARG A 263 -8.20 5.61 -5.13
N ARG A 264 -7.63 6.79 -4.88
CA ARG A 264 -6.19 7.02 -4.97
C ARG A 264 -5.66 7.43 -3.60
N THR A 265 -4.63 6.76 -3.13
CA THR A 265 -3.95 7.11 -1.88
C THR A 265 -2.45 7.16 -2.07
N PHE A 266 -1.83 8.11 -1.37
CA PHE A 266 -0.40 8.17 -1.16
C PHE A 266 -0.14 7.73 0.28
N LEU A 267 0.64 6.66 0.45
CA LEU A 267 0.89 6.06 1.75
C LEU A 267 2.34 6.28 2.13
N VAL A 268 2.58 6.57 3.41
CA VAL A 268 3.91 6.78 3.96
C VAL A 268 4.00 6.10 5.32
N ASN A 269 5.00 5.24 5.47
CA ASN A 269 5.45 4.71 6.74
C ASN A 269 6.64 5.54 7.23
N VAL A 270 6.55 6.03 8.46
CA VAL A 270 7.60 6.81 9.13
C VAL A 270 8.46 5.86 9.95
N TRP A 271 9.72 5.71 9.55
CA TRP A 271 10.67 4.82 10.17
C TRP A 271 11.78 5.60 10.87
N LEU A 272 11.98 5.35 12.17
CA LEU A 272 13.05 5.95 12.96
C LEU A 272 14.04 4.87 13.38
N ASN A 273 15.34 5.13 13.19
CA ASN A 273 16.45 4.21 13.49
C ASN A 273 16.42 2.86 12.75
N HIS A 274 15.59 2.71 11.71
CA HIS A 274 15.51 1.52 10.87
C HIS A 274 15.15 1.84 9.43
N ARG A 275 15.79 1.17 8.48
CA ARG A 275 15.41 1.17 7.07
C ARG A 275 14.95 -0.25 6.69
N PRO A 276 13.72 -0.43 6.18
CA PRO A 276 13.30 -1.73 5.67
C PRO A 276 14.19 -2.19 4.50
N SER A 277 14.59 -3.46 4.51
CA SER A 277 15.59 -3.99 3.56
C SER A 277 15.15 -3.87 2.09
N ASN A 278 13.86 -4.10 1.83
CA ASN A 278 13.27 -4.16 0.50
C ASN A 278 12.92 -2.77 -0.06
N CYS A 279 13.16 -1.70 0.70
CA CYS A 279 12.82 -0.35 0.30
C CYS A 279 14.04 0.35 -0.30
N GLN A 280 13.98 0.60 -1.62
CA GLN A 280 15.02 1.34 -2.33
C GLN A 280 14.53 2.71 -2.78
N ARG A 281 15.45 3.64 -2.91
CA ARG A 281 15.13 4.95 -3.47
C ARG A 281 14.69 4.79 -4.93
N LEU A 282 13.79 5.65 -5.43
CA LEU A 282 13.41 5.62 -6.84
C LEU A 282 14.65 5.66 -7.75
N SER A 283 14.58 5.00 -8.90
CA SER A 283 15.65 5.14 -9.89
C SER A 283 15.74 6.60 -10.35
N LYS A 284 16.96 7.08 -10.67
CA LYS A 284 17.17 8.46 -11.15
C LYS A 284 16.31 8.76 -12.38
N ALA A 285 16.17 7.79 -13.29
CA ALA A 285 15.35 7.91 -14.49
C ALA A 285 13.87 8.09 -14.16
N LEU A 286 13.33 7.29 -13.22
CA LEU A 286 11.93 7.37 -12.82
C LEU A 286 11.64 8.68 -12.08
N ALA A 287 12.49 9.08 -11.13
CA ALA A 287 12.37 10.37 -10.44
C ALA A 287 12.35 11.54 -11.44
N LYS A 288 13.25 11.55 -12.43
CA LYS A 288 13.26 12.55 -13.50
C LYS A 288 11.97 12.56 -14.34
N ARG A 289 11.39 11.39 -14.63
CA ARG A 289 10.13 11.27 -15.39
C ARG A 289 8.92 11.76 -14.60
N LEU A 290 8.91 11.56 -13.28
CA LEU A 290 7.87 12.08 -12.40
C LEU A 290 7.94 13.62 -12.32
N GLY A 291 9.15 14.17 -12.39
CA GLY A 291 9.40 15.61 -12.43
C GLY A 291 9.45 16.22 -11.03
N ASP A 292 10.33 17.20 -10.86
CA ASP A 292 10.37 18.03 -9.67
C ASP A 292 9.46 19.23 -9.87
N LEU A 293 8.63 19.50 -8.88
CA LEU A 293 7.82 20.70 -8.80
C LEU A 293 8.16 21.38 -7.47
N PRO A 294 8.30 22.72 -7.47
CA PRO A 294 8.71 23.47 -6.27
C PRO A 294 7.62 23.55 -5.20
N HIS A 295 6.47 22.89 -5.41
CA HIS A 295 5.37 22.85 -4.44
C HIS A 295 5.82 22.33 -3.10
N ARG A 296 5.34 22.96 -2.02
CA ARG A 296 5.51 22.50 -0.65
C ARG A 296 4.18 22.05 -0.10
N PHE A 297 4.20 21.20 0.90
CA PHE A 297 3.01 20.76 1.60
C PHE A 297 3.03 21.27 3.04
N THR A 298 1.86 21.59 3.55
CA THR A 298 1.64 21.91 4.95
C THR A 298 0.52 21.08 5.53
N PHE A 299 0.67 20.77 6.81
CA PHE A 299 -0.30 20.02 7.58
C PHE A 299 -1.03 20.98 8.49
N SER A 300 -2.35 20.94 8.45
CA SER A 300 -3.19 21.64 9.41
C SER A 300 -3.07 21.01 10.81
N ALA A 301 -3.63 21.69 11.81
CA ALA A 301 -3.76 21.12 13.15
C ALA A 301 -4.57 19.80 13.12
N PHE A 302 -4.25 18.89 14.02
CA PHE A 302 -5.00 17.64 14.16
C PHE A 302 -6.44 17.92 14.60
N GLN A 303 -7.38 17.21 13.97
CA GLN A 303 -8.81 17.35 14.21
C GLN A 303 -9.28 16.32 15.23
N ALA A 304 -10.22 16.72 16.09
CA ALA A 304 -10.89 15.78 16.98
C ALA A 304 -11.78 14.82 16.16
N MET A 305 -11.75 13.53 16.50
CA MET A 305 -12.58 12.53 15.85
C MET A 305 -13.85 12.30 16.68
N PRO A 306 -15.06 12.44 16.11
CA PRO A 306 -16.28 12.06 16.81
C PRO A 306 -16.27 10.55 17.14
N ARG A 307 -16.78 10.22 18.32
CA ARG A 307 -16.90 8.84 18.80
C ARG A 307 -18.19 8.21 18.32
N TRP A 308 -18.11 6.94 17.94
CA TRP A 308 -19.24 6.11 17.56
C TRP A 308 -19.28 4.83 18.40
N SER A 309 -20.49 4.41 18.76
CA SER A 309 -20.76 3.18 19.50
C SER A 309 -21.92 2.40 18.86
N PRO A 310 -21.86 1.06 18.78
CA PRO A 310 -22.90 0.20 18.19
C PRO A 310 -24.28 0.27 18.85
N VAL A 311 -24.39 0.84 20.05
CA VAL A 311 -25.61 0.82 20.88
C VAL A 311 -26.77 1.61 20.23
N SER A 312 -26.48 2.48 19.26
CA SER A 312 -27.45 3.50 18.79
C SER A 312 -27.93 3.39 17.33
N CYS A 313 -27.58 2.36 16.53
CA CYS A 313 -28.10 2.28 15.16
C CYS A 313 -27.97 0.91 14.49
N HIS A 314 -28.68 0.74 13.35
CA HIS A 314 -28.65 -0.41 12.45
C HIS A 314 -27.24 -0.67 11.87
N ALA A 315 -26.33 -1.23 12.65
CA ALA A 315 -24.96 -1.55 12.22
C ALA A 315 -24.89 -2.88 11.47
N GLY A 316 -24.36 -2.85 10.24
CA GLY A 316 -24.04 -4.04 9.47
C GLY A 316 -22.84 -4.78 10.06
N ARG A 317 -22.85 -6.11 9.97
CA ARG A 317 -21.69 -6.92 10.38
C ARG A 317 -20.74 -7.08 9.19
N PHE A 318 -19.54 -6.53 9.32
CA PHE A 318 -18.44 -6.77 8.40
C PHE A 318 -17.67 -8.01 8.82
N ARG A 319 -17.32 -8.85 7.85
CA ARG A 319 -16.40 -9.98 8.03
C ARG A 319 -15.42 -10.05 6.88
N THR A 320 -14.16 -10.29 7.18
CA THR A 320 -13.14 -10.55 6.16
C THR A 320 -12.07 -11.50 6.67
N ARG A 321 -11.36 -12.13 5.75
CA ARG A 321 -10.25 -13.02 6.04
C ARG A 321 -8.98 -12.47 5.43
N PHE A 322 -7.87 -12.65 6.12
CA PHE A 322 -6.56 -12.18 5.68
C PHE A 322 -5.44 -13.09 6.19
N GLY A 323 -4.21 -12.84 5.77
CA GLY A 323 -3.04 -13.65 6.11
C GLY A 323 -2.60 -14.56 4.96
N ARG A 324 -1.48 -15.28 5.16
CA ARG A 324 -0.84 -16.12 4.14
C ARG A 324 -0.77 -17.58 4.59
N ARG A 325 -0.97 -18.50 3.63
CA ARG A 325 -0.77 -19.95 3.80
C ARG A 325 -1.55 -20.55 4.99
N ARG A 326 -0.83 -20.95 6.05
CA ARG A 326 -1.37 -21.65 7.24
C ARG A 326 -1.85 -20.68 8.33
N LEU A 327 -1.51 -19.40 8.22
CA LEU A 327 -1.91 -18.33 9.13
C LEU A 327 -3.01 -17.51 8.47
N LEU A 328 -4.23 -18.04 8.51
CA LEU A 328 -5.42 -17.33 8.07
C LEU A 328 -6.17 -16.81 9.28
N HIS A 329 -6.46 -15.53 9.25
CA HIS A 329 -7.15 -14.79 10.29
C HIS A 329 -8.53 -14.37 9.79
N GLU A 330 -9.48 -14.21 10.70
CA GLU A 330 -10.80 -13.65 10.42
C GLU A 330 -11.06 -12.46 11.34
N ILE A 331 -11.51 -11.36 10.75
CA ILE A 331 -12.02 -10.18 11.45
C ILE A 331 -13.53 -10.21 11.30
N SER A 332 -14.24 -10.00 12.40
CA SER A 332 -15.69 -9.76 12.39
C SER A 332 -15.99 -8.56 13.27
N CYS A 333 -16.50 -7.46 12.72
CA CYS A 333 -16.90 -6.30 13.50
C CYS A 333 -18.20 -5.66 13.00
N ARG A 334 -18.91 -4.96 13.89
CA ARG A 334 -20.05 -4.10 13.52
C ARG A 334 -19.55 -2.75 13.05
N LEU A 335 -20.02 -2.29 11.90
CA LEU A 335 -19.68 -0.99 11.35
C LEU A 335 -20.94 -0.14 11.17
N PRO A 336 -20.85 1.19 11.34
CA PRO A 336 -21.98 2.08 11.09
C PRO A 336 -22.49 1.90 9.65
N HIS A 337 -23.81 1.75 9.48
CA HIS A 337 -24.43 1.94 8.17
C HIS A 337 -24.25 3.41 7.80
N ARG A 338 -23.78 3.69 6.59
CA ARG A 338 -23.65 5.06 6.12
C ARG A 338 -25.05 5.62 5.84
N SER A 339 -25.70 6.22 6.84
CA SER A 339 -26.99 6.90 6.68
C SER A 339 -26.80 8.41 6.81
N GLY A 340 -26.69 9.12 5.68
CA GLY A 340 -26.81 10.57 5.56
C GLY A 340 -25.66 11.42 6.15
N ASP A 341 -25.31 12.48 5.46
CA ASP A 341 -24.54 13.66 5.92
C ASP A 341 -23.06 13.60 6.32
N THR A 342 -22.41 12.45 6.52
CA THR A 342 -20.94 12.44 6.69
C THR A 342 -20.24 12.22 5.35
N THR A 343 -20.29 13.21 4.47
CA THR A 343 -19.30 13.34 3.40
C THR A 343 -17.95 13.60 4.08
N ALA A 344 -16.99 12.68 3.88
CA ALA A 344 -15.57 12.90 4.19
C ALA A 344 -15.07 12.87 5.68
N GLY A 345 -15.81 12.26 6.61
CA GLY A 345 -15.40 12.18 8.04
C GLY A 345 -14.45 11.04 8.45
N THR A 346 -13.96 11.09 9.69
CA THR A 346 -13.21 10.01 10.38
C THR A 346 -13.85 9.77 11.73
N LEU A 347 -14.18 8.52 12.06
CA LEU A 347 -14.87 8.13 13.30
C LEU A 347 -13.96 7.29 14.19
N GLN A 348 -13.96 7.57 15.50
CA GLN A 348 -13.41 6.67 16.50
C GLN A 348 -14.47 5.63 16.88
N LEU A 349 -14.15 4.34 16.72
CA LEU A 349 -15.06 3.24 16.99
C LEU A 349 -14.76 2.65 18.38
N HIS A 350 -15.81 2.40 19.15
CA HIS A 350 -15.75 1.67 20.41
C HIS A 350 -16.72 0.49 20.36
N TRP A 351 -16.23 -0.73 20.59
CA TRP A 351 -17.05 -1.93 20.55
C TRP A 351 -17.21 -2.53 21.94
N ALA A 352 -18.39 -3.07 22.23
CA ALA A 352 -18.52 -4.05 23.30
C ALA A 352 -17.80 -5.35 22.89
N SER A 353 -17.42 -6.17 23.87
CA SER A 353 -16.57 -7.37 23.67
C SER A 353 -17.07 -8.33 22.57
N LYS A 354 -18.37 -8.39 22.31
CA LYS A 354 -18.98 -9.29 21.30
C LYS A 354 -19.15 -8.68 19.91
N ASP A 355 -18.91 -7.38 19.76
CA ASP A 355 -19.22 -6.64 18.52
C ASP A 355 -18.03 -6.49 17.59
N ALA A 356 -16.82 -6.82 18.04
CA ALA A 356 -15.63 -6.90 17.20
C ALA A 356 -14.68 -8.00 17.71
N MET A 357 -14.24 -8.87 16.81
CA MET A 357 -13.39 -10.04 17.11
C MET A 357 -12.31 -10.21 16.05
N LEU A 358 -11.13 -10.63 16.49
CA LEU A 358 -10.06 -11.20 15.67
C LEU A 358 -9.81 -12.64 16.12
N GLY A 359 -9.71 -13.57 15.17
CA GLY A 359 -9.41 -14.96 15.48
C GLY A 359 -8.84 -15.73 14.30
N PRO A 360 -8.52 -17.03 14.49
CA PRO A 360 -8.11 -17.89 13.39
C PRO A 360 -9.32 -18.26 12.53
N VAL A 361 -9.09 -18.56 11.25
CA VAL A 361 -10.13 -19.17 10.41
C VAL A 361 -10.36 -20.62 10.85
N GLU A 362 -11.56 -20.91 11.37
CA GLU A 362 -11.96 -22.28 11.75
C GLU A 362 -12.01 -23.19 10.52
N LYS A 363 -11.13 -24.21 10.49
CA LYS A 363 -11.19 -25.29 9.48
C LYS A 363 -12.40 -26.18 9.77
N GLY A 364 -13.56 -25.89 9.17
CA GLY A 364 -14.72 -26.77 9.31
C GLY A 364 -16.08 -26.20 8.90
N ARG A 365 -16.24 -24.87 8.85
CA ARG A 365 -17.49 -24.28 8.36
C ARG A 365 -17.49 -24.23 6.83
N LYS A 366 -18.26 -25.14 6.20
CA LYS A 366 -18.62 -25.05 4.78
C LYS A 366 -19.13 -23.63 4.49
N ARG A 367 -18.69 -23.06 3.37
CA ARG A 367 -19.05 -21.70 2.89
C ARG A 367 -20.56 -21.49 2.92
N GLU A 368 -21.07 -20.70 3.85
CA GLU A 368 -22.24 -19.87 3.58
C GLU A 368 -21.73 -18.61 2.88
N MET A 369 -21.84 -18.58 1.55
CA MET A 369 -21.65 -17.34 0.81
C MET A 369 -22.79 -16.40 1.21
N VAL A 370 -22.44 -15.36 1.97
CA VAL A 370 -23.33 -14.22 2.19
C VAL A 370 -23.44 -13.48 0.85
N SER A 371 -24.47 -13.81 0.08
CA SER A 371 -24.93 -12.95 -1.01
C SER A 371 -25.49 -11.68 -0.39
N ALA A 372 -24.92 -10.53 -0.76
CA ALA A 372 -25.55 -9.25 -0.51
C ALA A 372 -26.91 -9.24 -1.25
N GLY A 373 -27.95 -8.81 -0.55
CA GLY A 373 -29.36 -8.95 -0.90
C GLY A 373 -29.73 -8.68 -2.35
N GLY A 374 -30.52 -9.61 -2.90
CA GLY A 374 -31.30 -9.39 -4.11
C GLY A 374 -32.60 -8.64 -3.82
N GLY A 375 -32.83 -7.61 -4.62
CA GLY A 375 -34.11 -7.00 -4.97
C GLY A 375 -33.88 -6.34 -6.34
N GLU A 376 -34.72 -6.42 -7.36
CA GLU A 376 -36.13 -6.81 -7.48
C GLU A 376 -36.32 -7.55 -8.81
N LYS A 377 -37.25 -8.52 -8.84
CA LYS A 377 -37.82 -9.05 -10.06
C LYS A 377 -38.92 -8.11 -10.57
N LYS A 378 -38.74 -7.53 -11.75
CA LYS A 378 -39.76 -7.17 -12.74
C LYS A 378 -39.08 -7.40 -14.11
N GLY A 379 -39.54 -8.19 -15.06
CA GLY A 379 -40.87 -8.63 -15.43
C GLY A 379 -41.08 -8.21 -16.90
N CYS A 380 -41.15 -9.18 -17.82
CA CYS A 380 -41.57 -9.06 -19.24
C CYS A 380 -40.62 -8.25 -20.17
N LEU A 381 -40.34 -8.60 -21.43
CA LEU A 381 -41.11 -9.28 -22.47
C LEU A 381 -40.20 -10.14 -23.36
N LYS A 382 -40.73 -11.30 -23.77
CA LYS A 382 -40.33 -12.01 -24.98
C LYS A 382 -40.77 -11.20 -26.21
N GLY A 383 -39.95 -11.22 -27.25
CA GLY A 383 -40.29 -10.78 -28.59
C GLY A 383 -39.25 -11.29 -29.56
N GLU A 384 -39.47 -12.49 -30.10
CA GLU A 384 -38.93 -12.88 -31.40
C GLU A 384 -39.47 -11.90 -32.47
N ILE A 385 -38.69 -11.65 -33.52
CA ILE A 385 -39.08 -11.74 -34.94
C ILE A 385 -37.91 -11.23 -35.81
N HIS A 386 -37.52 -12.10 -36.75
CA HIS A 386 -36.64 -11.98 -37.93
C HIS A 386 -35.12 -11.82 -37.76
#